data_AF-T2IMG3-F1
#
_entry.id   AF-T2IMG3-F1
#
_cell.length_a   1.000
_cell.length_b   1.000
_cell.length_c   1.000
_cell.angle_alpha   90.00
_cell.angle_beta   90.00
_cell.angle_gamma   90.00
#
_symmetry.space_group_name_H-M   'P 1'
#
loop_
_entity.id
_entity.type
_entity.pdbx_description
1 polymer ?
#
loop_
_entity_poly.entity_id
_entity_poly.type
_entity_poly.pdbx_seq_one_letter_code
_entity_poly.pdbx_strand_id
1 'polypeptide(L)'
;MEKLFQQTLSKVEVTLVRSGNLDYYTSINLHLGNGDAEEGLDFSHSFGFPEEVQFDPGETTQTVIIDVVNDTDLEGTETIELQLISDPNKTEVRAGEKDAATLSIIDNETSAIEFSQATYSILEDDTNNPINQLEIHLTRTQPFNDSVEVELYQSGGSAQLNSDFQLPFGPISFAPGENNQIIYLDILSDSLTEGTETLELGLRPFPFPSENNINNVGLQNKTTIKILDDETTYVEFGAASYTVNEGEGNTIFVQLTRTGDTTFESYVNLQAVDDNASLESDYTFNNLIYFAPGENNKSVEIELFNDREIEATENFDLEITSGFGEDNYVVGTQYKTTVEIEDNDAIIAEVGQITDLNNESQTILLNHNFVNPVIFAQPLSRNGGDSSTIRITDIQSNSFSVQLQETTLKNGNPHDGFHTTETFSFLVVE
;
A
#
# COMPACT_ATOMS: atom_id res chain seq x y z
N MET A 1 1.35 0.53 62.64
CA MET A 1 2.23 -0.48 61.99
C MET A 1 1.97 -0.34 60.51
N GLU A 2 3.00 -0.20 59.69
CA GLU A 2 2.86 -0.03 58.25
C GLU A 2 2.95 -1.41 57.58
N LYS A 3 1.99 -1.72 56.72
CA LYS A 3 2.02 -2.93 55.89
C LYS A 3 1.78 -2.53 54.43
N LEU A 4 2.63 -3.05 53.55
CA LEU A 4 2.58 -2.84 52.10
C LEU A 4 1.82 -4.00 51.45
N PHE A 5 0.90 -3.70 50.54
CA PHE A 5 0.15 -4.68 49.77
C PHE A 5 0.11 -4.26 48.30
N GLN A 6 0.10 -5.21 47.38
CA GLN A 6 -0.04 -4.93 45.94
C GLN A 6 -1.49 -5.11 45.53
N GLN A 7 -1.99 -4.36 44.54
CA GLN A 7 -3.34 -4.53 43.99
C GLN A 7 -3.61 -5.97 43.48
N THR A 8 -2.55 -6.72 43.09
CA THR A 8 -2.64 -8.16 42.82
C THR A 8 -3.15 -9.03 43.99
N LEU A 9 -3.09 -8.53 45.23
CA LEU A 9 -3.69 -9.16 46.40
C LEU A 9 -5.14 -8.69 46.57
N SER A 10 -6.09 -9.50 46.12
CA SER A 10 -7.53 -9.19 46.25
C SER A 10 -8.04 -8.93 47.68
N LYS A 11 -7.27 -9.27 48.73
CA LYS A 11 -7.67 -9.14 50.15
C LYS A 11 -6.50 -8.82 51.05
N VAL A 12 -6.75 -7.97 52.04
CA VAL A 12 -5.84 -7.62 53.13
C VAL A 12 -6.46 -7.96 54.48
N GLU A 13 -5.71 -8.69 55.31
CA GLU A 13 -6.12 -9.04 56.67
C GLU A 13 -5.49 -8.11 57.72
N VAL A 14 -6.36 -7.42 58.47
CA VAL A 14 -6.00 -6.54 59.59
C VAL A 14 -6.34 -7.26 60.89
N THR A 15 -5.32 -7.69 61.63
CA THR A 15 -5.49 -8.36 62.92
C THR A 15 -5.46 -7.37 64.07
N LEU A 16 -6.58 -7.27 64.78
CA LEU A 16 -6.68 -6.57 66.05
C LEU A 16 -6.30 -7.53 67.18
N VAL A 17 -5.56 -7.03 68.17
CA VAL A 17 -5.11 -7.82 69.32
C VAL A 17 -5.68 -7.23 70.60
N ARG A 18 -6.39 -8.07 71.36
CA ARG A 18 -6.89 -7.76 72.70
C ARG A 18 -5.92 -8.31 73.75
N SER A 19 -5.65 -7.52 74.79
CA SER A 19 -4.79 -7.92 75.92
C SER A 19 -5.38 -7.43 77.26
N GLY A 20 -4.85 -7.93 78.39
CA GLY A 20 -5.35 -7.61 79.72
C GLY A 20 -6.39 -8.61 80.21
N ASN A 21 -7.53 -8.14 80.74
CA ASN A 21 -8.61 -9.00 81.22
C ASN A 21 -9.46 -9.51 80.04
N LEU A 22 -9.56 -10.83 79.91
CA LEU A 22 -10.24 -11.52 78.81
C LEU A 22 -11.54 -12.22 79.24
N ASP A 23 -11.96 -12.09 80.50
CA ASP A 23 -13.06 -12.88 81.08
C ASP A 23 -14.46 -12.43 80.59
N TYR A 24 -14.54 -11.26 79.96
CA TYR A 24 -15.79 -10.63 79.56
C TYR A 24 -15.79 -10.31 78.06
N TYR A 25 -16.97 -10.31 77.48
CA TYR A 25 -17.20 -9.78 76.14
C TYR A 25 -16.77 -8.30 76.09
N THR A 26 -16.16 -7.88 74.98
CA THR A 26 -15.91 -6.47 74.72
C THR A 26 -15.93 -6.14 73.24
N SER A 27 -16.11 -4.87 72.90
CA SER A 27 -16.07 -4.41 71.51
C SER A 27 -15.39 -3.04 71.38
N ILE A 28 -14.72 -2.82 70.26
CA ILE A 28 -14.03 -1.57 69.93
C ILE A 28 -14.37 -1.15 68.49
N ASN A 29 -14.55 0.14 68.27
CA ASN A 29 -14.86 0.66 66.94
C ASN A 29 -13.58 0.88 66.14
N LEU A 30 -13.52 0.29 64.96
CA LEU A 30 -12.51 0.58 63.94
C LEU A 30 -13.10 1.63 62.98
N HIS A 31 -12.34 2.69 62.71
CA HIS A 31 -12.71 3.77 61.80
C HIS A 31 -11.68 3.86 60.66
N LEU A 32 -12.13 4.34 59.50
CA LEU A 32 -11.25 4.87 58.46
C LEU A 32 -10.72 6.26 58.90
N GLY A 33 -9.43 6.48 58.68
CA GLY A 33 -8.74 7.76 58.83
C GLY A 33 -8.74 8.57 57.52
N ASN A 34 -7.74 9.42 57.33
CA ASN A 34 -7.63 10.31 56.16
C ASN A 34 -6.61 9.77 55.15
N GLY A 35 -6.84 8.54 54.67
CA GLY A 35 -6.10 7.98 53.54
C GLY A 35 -6.46 8.65 52.21
N ASP A 36 -5.68 8.39 51.18
CA ASP A 36 -5.91 8.83 49.80
C ASP A 36 -6.60 7.77 48.92
N ALA A 37 -6.64 6.51 49.35
CA ALA A 37 -7.48 5.49 48.71
C ALA A 37 -8.98 5.77 48.95
N GLU A 38 -9.79 5.70 47.90
CA GLU A 38 -11.23 5.88 47.83
C GLU A 38 -12.00 4.54 47.94
N GLU A 39 -12.97 4.50 48.87
CA GLU A 39 -13.84 3.33 49.04
C GLU A 39 -14.74 3.13 47.81
N GLY A 40 -14.69 1.93 47.24
CA GLY A 40 -15.44 1.54 46.04
C GLY A 40 -14.65 1.67 44.73
N LEU A 41 -13.54 2.42 44.73
CA LEU A 41 -12.58 2.47 43.63
C LEU A 41 -11.36 1.59 43.94
N ASP A 42 -10.69 1.83 45.07
CA ASP A 42 -9.37 1.22 45.34
C ASP A 42 -9.48 0.08 46.37
N PHE A 43 -10.49 0.15 47.24
CA PHE A 43 -10.80 -0.89 48.20
C PHE A 43 -12.30 -1.00 48.47
N SER A 44 -12.72 -2.15 48.97
CA SER A 44 -14.07 -2.38 49.45
C SER A 44 -14.07 -3.25 50.70
N HIS A 45 -15.23 -3.34 51.35
CA HIS A 45 -15.40 -4.20 52.51
C HIS A 45 -16.84 -4.71 52.61
N SER A 46 -17.01 -5.82 53.32
CA SER A 46 -18.32 -6.47 53.52
C SER A 46 -19.14 -5.89 54.69
N PHE A 47 -18.51 -5.06 55.52
CA PHE A 47 -19.11 -4.38 56.68
C PHE A 47 -19.26 -2.88 56.39
N GLY A 48 -19.39 -2.00 57.38
CA GLY A 48 -19.43 -0.55 57.18
C GLY A 48 -18.59 0.15 58.24
N PHE A 49 -18.04 1.33 57.93
CA PHE A 49 -17.30 2.12 58.91
C PHE A 49 -18.19 3.14 59.65
N PRO A 50 -18.06 3.28 60.98
CA PRO A 50 -17.19 2.49 61.85
C PRO A 50 -17.65 1.04 62.04
N GLU A 51 -16.70 0.11 62.04
CA GLU A 51 -16.94 -1.31 62.27
C GLU A 51 -16.77 -1.64 63.76
N GLU A 52 -17.79 -2.23 64.38
CA GLU A 52 -17.71 -2.66 65.77
C GLU A 52 -17.05 -4.05 65.84
N VAL A 53 -15.76 -4.10 66.15
CA VAL A 53 -15.02 -5.36 66.28
C VAL A 53 -15.25 -5.97 67.66
N GLN A 54 -15.81 -7.17 67.70
CA GLN A 54 -16.28 -7.84 68.91
C GLN A 54 -15.33 -8.96 69.33
N PHE A 55 -15.00 -9.03 70.62
CA PHE A 55 -14.21 -10.09 71.23
C PHE A 55 -15.03 -10.81 72.29
N ASP A 56 -15.33 -12.08 72.05
CA ASP A 56 -15.95 -12.95 73.05
C ASP A 56 -14.99 -13.24 74.22
N PRO A 57 -15.50 -13.70 75.38
CA PRO A 57 -14.66 -14.11 76.50
C PRO A 57 -13.58 -15.12 76.08
N GLY A 58 -12.32 -14.78 76.36
CA GLY A 58 -11.14 -15.59 76.01
C GLY A 58 -10.54 -15.32 74.64
N GLU A 59 -11.20 -14.55 73.75
CA GLU A 59 -10.62 -14.20 72.44
C GLU A 59 -9.55 -13.12 72.56
N THR A 60 -8.42 -13.35 71.90
CA THR A 60 -7.25 -12.45 71.93
C THR A 60 -7.00 -11.76 70.59
N THR A 61 -7.60 -12.24 69.51
CA THR A 61 -7.42 -11.70 68.17
C THR A 61 -8.72 -11.68 67.40
N GLN A 62 -8.95 -10.63 66.63
CA GLN A 62 -10.01 -10.55 65.64
C GLN A 62 -9.40 -10.06 64.33
N THR A 63 -9.94 -10.52 63.20
CA THR A 63 -9.45 -10.14 61.87
C THR A 63 -10.53 -9.41 61.12
N VAL A 64 -10.18 -8.23 60.61
CA VAL A 64 -10.98 -7.45 59.68
C VAL A 64 -10.38 -7.63 58.29
N ILE A 65 -11.21 -7.94 57.30
CA ILE A 65 -10.78 -8.16 55.92
C ILE A 65 -11.18 -6.93 55.09
N ILE A 66 -10.20 -6.32 54.43
CA ILE A 66 -10.40 -5.27 53.44
C ILE A 66 -10.12 -5.89 52.07
N ASP A 67 -11.06 -5.80 51.14
CA ASP A 67 -10.89 -6.26 49.77
C ASP A 67 -10.19 -5.15 48.97
N VAL A 68 -9.11 -5.47 48.25
CA VAL A 68 -8.44 -4.51 47.35
C VAL A 68 -9.05 -4.65 45.97
N VAL A 69 -9.39 -3.53 45.36
CA VAL A 69 -9.92 -3.48 44.01
C VAL A 69 -8.72 -3.27 43.08
N ASN A 70 -8.66 -4.08 42.02
CA ASN A 70 -7.65 -3.94 40.97
C ASN A 70 -8.38 -3.48 39.72
N ASP A 71 -7.89 -2.42 39.10
CA ASP A 71 -8.42 -1.93 37.84
C ASP A 71 -7.32 -1.79 36.77
N THR A 72 -7.43 -0.79 35.90
CA THR A 72 -6.53 -0.54 34.78
C THR A 72 -5.92 0.86 34.79
N ASP A 73 -6.29 1.66 35.79
CA ASP A 73 -5.86 3.05 35.90
C ASP A 73 -4.55 3.07 36.70
N LEU A 74 -3.63 3.96 36.30
CA LEU A 74 -2.34 4.12 36.97
C LEU A 74 -2.45 5.26 37.99
N GLU A 75 -2.54 4.90 39.26
CA GLU A 75 -2.88 5.75 40.40
C GLU A 75 -1.68 5.98 41.33
N GLY A 76 -0.70 5.06 41.30
CA GLY A 76 0.46 5.08 42.19
C GLY A 76 0.20 4.38 43.52
N THR A 77 1.05 4.63 44.52
CA THR A 77 0.83 4.03 45.85
C THR A 77 -0.12 4.89 46.67
N GLU A 78 -1.23 4.29 47.07
CA GLU A 78 -2.26 4.91 47.91
C GLU A 78 -2.28 4.28 49.29
N THR A 79 -3.02 4.87 50.21
CA THR A 79 -3.05 4.51 51.63
C THR A 79 -4.46 4.48 52.19
N ILE A 80 -4.70 3.47 53.04
CA ILE A 80 -5.85 3.39 53.93
C ILE A 80 -5.34 3.58 55.36
N GLU A 81 -5.84 4.62 56.02
CA GLU A 81 -5.60 4.80 57.46
C GLU A 81 -6.70 4.12 58.27
N LEU A 82 -6.32 3.38 59.30
CA LEU A 82 -7.22 2.71 60.23
C LEU A 82 -6.97 3.21 61.65
N GLN A 83 -8.04 3.55 62.36
CA GLN A 83 -7.98 4.06 63.73
C GLN A 83 -8.95 3.32 64.64
N LEU A 84 -8.45 2.80 65.76
CA LEU A 84 -9.26 2.31 66.86
C LEU A 84 -9.74 3.50 67.71
N ILE A 85 -11.04 3.61 67.90
CA ILE A 85 -11.66 4.65 68.73
C ILE A 85 -12.30 4.00 69.96
N SER A 86 -11.91 4.50 71.14
CA SER A 86 -12.52 4.08 72.41
C SER A 86 -13.84 4.81 72.63
N ASP A 87 -14.91 4.06 72.92
CA ASP A 87 -16.16 4.67 73.38
C ASP A 87 -15.97 5.19 74.82
N PRO A 88 -16.13 6.49 75.09
CA PRO A 88 -15.97 7.04 76.44
C PRO A 88 -16.93 6.45 77.47
N ASN A 89 -18.02 5.81 77.04
CA ASN A 89 -19.00 5.17 77.91
C ASN A 89 -18.67 3.69 78.20
N LYS A 90 -17.75 3.07 77.44
CA LYS A 90 -17.25 1.71 77.66
C LYS A 90 -15.91 1.79 78.38
N THR A 91 -15.83 1.23 79.59
CA THR A 91 -14.61 1.32 80.43
C THR A 91 -13.82 0.01 80.48
N GLU A 92 -14.43 -1.07 80.01
CA GLU A 92 -13.92 -2.43 79.97
C GLU A 92 -12.84 -2.65 78.90
N VAL A 93 -12.82 -1.83 77.84
CA VAL A 93 -11.80 -1.84 76.78
C VAL A 93 -11.42 -0.43 76.38
N ARG A 94 -10.16 -0.24 76.03
CA ARG A 94 -9.62 0.99 75.46
C ARG A 94 -8.65 0.66 74.35
N ALA A 95 -8.53 1.56 73.40
CA ALA A 95 -7.48 1.50 72.38
C ALA A 95 -6.10 1.57 73.07
N GLY A 96 -5.19 0.70 72.64
CA GLY A 96 -3.83 0.63 73.17
C GLY A 96 -2.88 1.63 72.48
N GLU A 97 -1.58 1.53 72.74
CA GLU A 97 -0.57 2.42 72.14
C GLU A 97 -0.44 2.29 70.61
N LYS A 98 -0.93 1.19 70.04
CA LYS A 98 -1.00 0.95 68.59
C LYS A 98 -2.46 0.99 68.14
N ASP A 99 -3.08 2.14 68.32
CA ASP A 99 -4.46 2.40 67.94
C ASP A 99 -4.60 2.82 66.47
N ALA A 100 -3.50 3.15 65.79
CA ALA A 100 -3.48 3.46 64.37
C ALA A 100 -2.67 2.44 63.53
N ALA A 101 -3.13 2.20 62.30
CA ALA A 101 -2.41 1.46 61.26
C ALA A 101 -2.59 2.12 59.89
N THR A 102 -1.57 2.02 59.05
CA THR A 102 -1.62 2.48 57.66
C THR A 102 -1.38 1.27 56.77
N LEU A 103 -2.31 1.02 55.86
CA LEU A 103 -2.17 0.05 54.79
C LEU A 103 -1.80 0.85 53.54
N SER A 104 -0.80 0.39 52.79
CA SER A 104 -0.49 0.96 51.49
C SER A 104 -0.90 0.01 50.38
N ILE A 105 -1.69 0.51 49.42
CA ILE A 105 -2.06 -0.17 48.18
C ILE A 105 -1.03 0.24 47.13
N ILE A 106 -0.23 -0.73 46.68
CA ILE A 106 0.75 -0.55 45.60
C ILE A 106 0.07 -0.94 44.30
N ASP A 107 -0.17 0.05 43.46
CA ASP A 107 -0.61 -0.08 42.08
C ASP A 107 0.33 -0.98 41.25
N ASN A 108 -0.25 -1.82 40.38
CA ASN A 108 0.49 -2.71 39.48
C ASN A 108 0.51 -2.29 38.02
N GLU A 109 -0.17 -1.22 37.68
CA GLU A 109 -0.14 -0.65 36.36
C GLU A 109 1.25 0.00 36.13
N THR A 110 1.65 0.11 34.87
CA THR A 110 2.89 0.80 34.51
C THR A 110 2.67 1.71 33.31
N SER A 111 3.35 2.86 33.32
CA SER A 111 3.37 3.79 32.19
C SER A 111 4.73 3.70 31.50
N ALA A 112 4.72 3.53 30.18
CA ALA A 112 5.93 3.50 29.39
C ALA A 112 5.80 4.35 28.13
N ILE A 113 6.90 4.95 27.68
CA ILE A 113 7.00 5.68 26.42
C ILE A 113 7.58 4.77 25.35
N GLU A 114 6.95 4.81 24.18
CA GLU A 114 7.23 3.94 23.04
C GLU A 114 7.17 4.73 21.74
N PHE A 115 7.93 4.31 20.73
CA PHE A 115 7.68 4.75 19.36
C PHE A 115 6.35 4.18 18.88
N SER A 116 5.53 5.00 18.22
CA SER A 116 4.26 4.54 17.66
C SER A 116 4.42 3.65 16.43
N GLN A 117 5.59 3.67 15.78
CA GLN A 117 5.92 2.85 14.62
C GLN A 117 7.33 2.26 14.72
N ALA A 118 7.46 1.01 14.29
CA ALA A 118 8.75 0.31 14.25
C ALA A 118 9.65 0.76 13.09
N THR A 119 9.07 1.31 12.02
CA THR A 119 9.80 1.71 10.82
C THR A 119 9.23 2.98 10.19
N TYR A 120 10.11 3.83 9.67
CA TYR A 120 9.80 5.00 8.86
C TYR A 120 10.65 4.99 7.57
N SER A 121 10.25 5.78 6.58
CA SER A 121 11.05 6.04 5.38
C SER A 121 10.83 7.46 4.89
N ILE A 122 11.89 8.11 4.44
CA ILE A 122 11.86 9.47 3.90
C ILE A 122 12.89 9.59 2.77
N LEU A 123 12.61 10.42 1.76
CA LEU A 123 13.62 10.81 0.77
C LEU A 123 14.62 11.77 1.41
N GLU A 124 15.85 11.75 0.95
CA GLU A 124 16.87 12.68 1.40
C GLU A 124 16.50 14.13 1.02
N ASP A 125 16.00 14.39 -0.18
CA ASP A 125 15.26 15.62 -0.54
C ASP A 125 13.82 15.31 -1.03
N ASP A 126 12.82 15.52 -0.17
CA ASP A 126 11.41 15.45 -0.58
C ASP A 126 10.86 16.83 -0.96
N THR A 127 10.69 17.07 -2.27
CA THR A 127 10.10 18.30 -2.82
C THR A 127 8.68 18.62 -2.30
N ASN A 128 7.95 17.64 -1.74
CA ASN A 128 6.65 17.84 -1.10
C ASN A 128 6.76 18.18 0.40
N ASN A 129 7.95 18.07 0.98
CA ASN A 129 8.29 18.38 2.36
C ASN A 129 9.31 19.53 2.42
N PRO A 130 8.87 20.80 2.31
CA PRO A 130 9.76 21.95 2.13
C PRO A 130 10.67 22.28 3.33
N ILE A 131 10.49 21.60 4.46
CA ILE A 131 11.35 21.73 5.65
C ILE A 131 12.24 20.50 5.86
N ASN A 132 12.10 19.47 5.03
CA ASN A 132 12.87 18.23 5.04
C ASN A 132 12.98 17.57 6.43
N GLN A 133 11.84 17.51 7.13
CA GLN A 133 11.75 16.90 8.46
C GLN A 133 10.89 15.65 8.45
N LEU A 134 11.33 14.61 9.16
CA LEU A 134 10.53 13.42 9.44
C LEU A 134 9.77 13.58 10.77
N GLU A 135 8.45 13.41 10.74
CA GLU A 135 7.61 13.34 11.93
C GLU A 135 7.66 11.94 12.55
N ILE A 136 8.12 11.86 13.79
CA ILE A 136 8.20 10.63 14.58
C ILE A 136 7.25 10.76 15.77
N HIS A 137 6.29 9.85 15.86
CA HIS A 137 5.31 9.85 16.93
C HIS A 137 5.78 8.95 18.08
N LEU A 138 5.68 9.48 19.30
CA LEU A 138 5.81 8.74 20.54
C LEU A 138 4.47 8.68 21.28
N THR A 139 4.22 7.53 21.90
CA THR A 139 3.03 7.27 22.72
C THR A 139 3.42 6.87 24.14
N ARG A 140 2.70 7.39 25.12
CA ARG A 140 2.74 6.96 26.52
C ARG A 140 1.56 6.01 26.76
N THR A 141 1.83 4.78 27.21
CA THR A 141 0.86 3.68 27.24
C THR A 141 -0.28 3.84 28.25
N GLN A 142 -0.07 4.61 29.32
CA GLN A 142 -1.09 4.95 30.31
C GLN A 142 -0.97 6.44 30.69
N PRO A 143 -2.10 7.17 30.75
CA PRO A 143 -2.10 8.54 31.26
C PRO A 143 -1.69 8.53 32.72
N PHE A 144 -0.91 9.53 33.12
CA PHE A 144 -0.52 9.71 34.51
C PHE A 144 -0.49 11.19 34.88
N ASN A 145 -0.61 11.46 36.17
CA ASN A 145 -0.65 12.82 36.72
C ASN A 145 0.74 13.43 36.95
N ASP A 146 1.80 12.79 36.44
CA ASP A 146 3.19 13.26 36.47
C ASP A 146 3.73 13.59 35.08
N SER A 147 4.80 14.38 35.09
CA SER A 147 5.65 14.58 33.93
C SER A 147 6.71 13.50 33.85
N VAL A 148 6.99 13.01 32.65
CA VAL A 148 8.07 12.05 32.39
C VAL A 148 8.92 12.49 31.21
N GLU A 149 10.23 12.24 31.31
CA GLU A 149 11.19 12.57 30.28
C GLU A 149 11.96 11.34 29.79
N VAL A 150 12.19 11.27 28.47
CA VAL A 150 13.04 10.28 27.83
C VAL A 150 14.05 10.95 26.90
N GLU A 151 15.19 10.32 26.72
CA GLU A 151 16.22 10.78 25.79
C GLU A 151 16.16 9.93 24.51
N LEU A 152 16.17 10.61 23.37
CA LEU A 152 16.33 10.00 22.06
C LEU A 152 17.82 9.90 21.72
N TYR A 153 18.26 8.77 21.21
CA TYR A 153 19.65 8.59 20.78
C TYR A 153 19.75 7.71 19.54
N GLN A 154 20.82 7.91 18.76
CA GLN A 154 21.17 6.98 17.69
C GLN A 154 21.72 5.69 18.30
N SER A 155 20.99 4.59 18.11
CA SER A 155 21.36 3.27 18.60
C SER A 155 22.14 2.43 17.57
N GLY A 156 22.10 2.82 16.29
CA GLY A 156 22.75 2.13 15.18
C GLY A 156 22.37 2.75 13.82
N GLY A 157 22.64 1.99 12.75
CA GLY A 157 22.40 2.42 11.36
C GLY A 157 23.69 2.79 10.61
N SER A 158 23.56 2.99 9.29
CA SER A 158 24.63 3.51 8.41
C SER A 158 24.70 5.04 8.39
N ALA A 159 23.57 5.72 8.57
CA ALA A 159 23.50 7.18 8.56
C ALA A 159 24.33 7.81 9.69
N GLN A 160 25.04 8.87 9.37
CA GLN A 160 25.94 9.66 10.17
C GLN A 160 25.30 10.96 10.67
N LEU A 161 25.38 11.18 11.98
CA LEU A 161 24.89 12.41 12.62
C LEU A 161 25.64 13.67 12.11
N ASN A 162 24.87 14.68 11.70
CA ASN A 162 25.30 15.93 11.07
C ASN A 162 25.83 15.80 9.63
N SER A 163 25.80 14.61 9.04
CA SER A 163 25.95 14.43 7.59
C SER A 163 24.56 14.29 6.98
N ASP A 164 23.79 13.31 7.47
CA ASP A 164 22.55 12.87 6.80
C ASP A 164 21.31 13.19 7.65
N PHE A 165 21.50 13.47 8.96
CA PHE A 165 20.42 13.88 9.85
C PHE A 165 20.90 14.68 11.08
N GLN A 166 19.98 15.38 11.75
CA GLN A 166 20.20 15.97 13.06
C GLN A 166 19.14 15.55 14.08
N LEU A 167 19.58 15.21 15.29
CA LEU A 167 18.67 14.93 16.41
C LEU A 167 18.18 16.25 17.04
N PRO A 168 16.92 16.30 17.51
CA PRO A 168 16.45 17.41 18.33
C PRO A 168 17.26 17.53 19.61
N PHE A 169 17.40 18.76 20.12
CA PHE A 169 18.15 19.03 21.33
C PHE A 169 17.32 18.78 22.59
N GLY A 170 17.91 18.08 23.57
CA GLY A 170 17.31 17.87 24.89
C GLY A 170 16.40 16.63 24.96
N PRO A 171 15.84 16.35 26.16
CA PRO A 171 14.91 15.25 26.35
C PRO A 171 13.54 15.55 25.74
N ILE A 172 12.78 14.50 25.47
CA ILE A 172 11.36 14.57 25.14
C ILE A 172 10.57 14.49 26.44
N SER A 173 9.74 15.50 26.69
CA SER A 173 8.94 15.62 27.91
C SER A 173 7.47 15.37 27.60
N PHE A 174 6.82 14.52 28.39
CA PHE A 174 5.37 14.39 28.44
C PHE A 174 4.89 15.08 29.71
N ALA A 175 4.07 16.11 29.57
CA ALA A 175 3.44 16.76 30.72
C ALA A 175 2.33 15.86 31.33
N PRO A 176 1.86 16.16 32.54
CA PRO A 176 0.71 15.47 33.14
C PRO A 176 -0.48 15.43 32.17
N GLY A 177 -1.01 14.22 31.94
CA GLY A 177 -2.14 13.98 31.02
C GLY A 177 -1.79 13.98 29.52
N GLU A 178 -0.54 14.23 29.12
CA GLU A 178 -0.12 14.07 27.73
C GLU A 178 0.23 12.61 27.43
N ASN A 179 -0.40 12.05 26.40
CA ASN A 179 -0.17 10.67 25.96
C ASN A 179 0.56 10.56 24.63
N ASN A 180 0.77 11.67 23.93
CA ASN A 180 1.41 11.70 22.62
C ASN A 180 2.42 12.85 22.55
N GLN A 181 3.56 12.59 21.95
CA GLN A 181 4.54 13.61 21.56
C GLN A 181 4.95 13.39 20.11
N ILE A 182 5.19 14.49 19.39
CA ILE A 182 5.71 14.46 18.02
C ILE A 182 7.13 15.00 18.06
N ILE A 183 8.04 14.25 17.47
CA ILE A 183 9.43 14.60 17.31
C ILE A 183 9.66 14.89 15.84
N TYR A 184 10.34 15.99 15.56
CA TYR A 184 10.78 16.34 14.22
C TYR A 184 12.27 16.02 14.11
N LEU A 185 12.62 15.14 13.18
CA LEU A 185 13.99 14.80 12.85
C LEU A 185 14.37 15.55 11.57
N ASP A 186 15.40 16.38 11.64
CA ASP A 186 15.93 17.06 10.46
C ASP A 186 16.69 16.05 9.60
N ILE A 187 16.29 15.91 8.33
CA ILE A 187 17.04 15.16 7.32
C ILE A 187 17.90 16.17 6.56
N LEU A 188 19.18 15.86 6.43
CA LEU A 188 20.14 16.69 5.72
C LEU A 188 20.30 16.10 4.32
N SER A 189 20.12 16.94 3.31
CA SER A 189 20.36 16.58 1.92
C SER A 189 21.70 17.12 1.47
N ASP A 190 22.43 16.34 0.69
CA ASP A 190 23.58 16.82 -0.06
C ASP A 190 23.50 16.53 -1.58
N SER A 191 24.62 16.17 -2.22
CA SER A 191 24.67 15.91 -3.66
C SER A 191 25.58 14.72 -3.97
N LEU A 192 25.85 13.87 -2.97
CA LEU A 192 26.66 12.68 -3.07
C LEU A 192 25.74 11.47 -3.25
N THR A 193 26.10 10.57 -4.15
CA THR A 193 25.41 9.29 -4.25
C THR A 193 25.91 8.35 -3.15
N GLU A 194 25.10 8.14 -2.14
CA GLU A 194 25.36 7.30 -0.96
C GLU A 194 24.50 6.03 -0.98
N GLY A 195 23.37 6.08 -1.69
CA GLY A 195 22.37 5.01 -1.74
C GLY A 195 21.52 4.97 -0.46
N THR A 196 20.57 4.03 -0.38
CA THR A 196 19.68 3.98 0.79
C THR A 196 20.43 3.68 2.10
N GLU A 197 20.31 4.61 3.04
CA GLU A 197 20.87 4.51 4.37
C GLU A 197 19.84 4.14 5.44
N THR A 198 20.32 3.69 6.59
CA THR A 198 19.46 3.34 7.74
C THR A 198 19.87 4.12 8.98
N LEU A 199 18.90 4.61 9.75
CA LEU A 199 19.08 5.20 11.07
C LEU A 199 18.26 4.42 12.08
N GLU A 200 18.91 3.83 13.09
CA GLU A 200 18.20 3.18 14.20
C GLU A 200 18.16 4.11 15.42
N LEU A 201 16.99 4.63 15.76
CA LEU A 201 16.79 5.42 16.97
C LEU A 201 16.36 4.54 18.14
N GLY A 202 16.81 4.92 19.34
CA GLY A 202 16.40 4.31 20.60
C GLY A 202 15.92 5.34 21.61
N LEU A 203 15.07 4.90 22.53
CA LEU A 203 14.66 5.65 23.72
C LEU A 203 15.40 5.11 24.94
N ARG A 204 15.80 6.01 25.85
CA ARG A 204 16.34 5.65 27.16
C ARG A 204 15.82 6.61 28.25
N PRO A 205 15.81 6.18 29.53
CA PRO A 205 15.42 7.07 30.63
C PRO A 205 16.29 8.33 30.69
N PHE A 206 15.69 9.49 30.98
CA PHE A 206 16.40 10.74 31.21
C PHE A 206 16.29 11.19 32.69
N PRO A 207 17.37 11.67 33.32
CA PRO A 207 18.76 11.63 32.83
C PRO A 207 19.30 10.19 32.77
N PHE A 208 20.23 9.94 31.84
CA PHE A 208 20.89 8.64 31.70
C PHE A 208 22.33 8.68 32.27
N PRO A 209 22.73 7.74 33.16
CA PRO A 209 21.93 6.66 33.74
C PRO A 209 20.93 7.18 34.79
N SER A 210 19.75 6.57 34.90
CA SER A 210 18.73 7.01 35.86
C SER A 210 19.14 6.68 37.30
N GLU A 211 19.07 7.65 38.22
CA GLU A 211 19.41 7.43 39.64
C GLU A 211 18.39 6.54 40.37
N ASN A 212 17.15 6.46 39.87
CA ASN A 212 16.03 5.78 40.53
C ASN A 212 15.65 4.43 39.90
N ASN A 213 16.41 3.92 38.91
CA ASN A 213 16.07 2.70 38.14
C ASN A 213 14.64 2.66 37.55
N ILE A 214 14.00 3.82 37.38
CA ILE A 214 12.67 3.90 36.80
C ILE A 214 12.82 3.71 35.29
N ASN A 215 12.37 2.57 34.77
CA ASN A 215 12.35 2.31 33.34
C ASN A 215 11.03 2.78 32.74
N ASN A 216 10.97 4.04 32.33
CA ASN A 216 9.82 4.65 31.66
C ASN A 216 9.78 4.37 30.15
N VAL A 217 10.54 3.38 29.68
CA VAL A 217 10.67 3.04 28.26
C VAL A 217 10.06 1.67 28.01
N GLY A 218 9.16 1.59 27.03
CA GLY A 218 8.36 0.41 26.77
C GLY A 218 9.04 -0.61 25.85
N LEU A 219 8.23 -1.50 25.26
CA LEU A 219 8.70 -2.58 24.40
C LEU A 219 9.16 -2.07 23.03
N GLN A 220 8.40 -1.14 22.43
CA GLN A 220 8.76 -0.49 21.17
C GLN A 220 9.71 0.70 21.45
N ASN A 221 10.87 0.41 22.03
CA ASN A 221 11.87 1.40 22.42
C ASN A 221 12.90 1.74 21.35
N LYS A 222 12.75 1.16 20.15
CA LYS A 222 13.55 1.45 18.98
C LYS A 222 12.66 1.67 17.75
N THR A 223 13.17 2.41 16.80
CA THR A 223 12.58 2.52 15.46
C THR A 223 13.68 2.61 14.41
N THR A 224 13.42 2.10 13.20
CA THR A 224 14.37 2.15 12.09
C THR A 224 13.84 3.06 11.00
N ILE A 225 14.62 4.07 10.64
CA ILE A 225 14.31 5.02 9.58
C ILE A 225 15.17 4.65 8.37
N LYS A 226 14.56 4.57 7.18
CA LYS A 226 15.28 4.50 5.91
C LYS A 226 15.35 5.89 5.30
N ILE A 227 16.57 6.36 5.03
CA ILE A 227 16.82 7.60 4.30
C ILE A 227 17.13 7.18 2.87
N LEU A 228 16.27 7.59 1.94
CA LEU A 228 16.33 7.20 0.55
C LEU A 228 17.05 8.30 -0.24
N ASP A 229 18.32 8.05 -0.57
CA ASP A 229 19.13 8.83 -1.53
C ASP A 229 18.33 9.13 -2.79
N ASP A 230 18.32 10.39 -3.20
CA ASP A 230 17.66 10.86 -4.42
C ASP A 230 18.65 11.28 -5.52
N GLU A 231 19.95 11.20 -5.24
CA GLU A 231 21.06 11.49 -6.16
C GLU A 231 21.21 10.42 -7.25
N THR A 232 20.61 9.24 -7.07
CA THR A 232 20.61 8.18 -8.08
C THR A 232 19.54 8.41 -9.14
N THR A 233 19.94 8.72 -10.38
CA THR A 233 19.02 8.80 -11.51
C THR A 233 18.56 7.43 -11.99
N TYR A 234 17.26 7.25 -12.22
CA TYR A 234 16.71 6.05 -12.85
C TYR A 234 16.04 6.38 -14.20
N VAL A 235 16.18 5.49 -15.19
CA VAL A 235 15.46 5.58 -16.47
C VAL A 235 14.72 4.27 -16.78
N GLU A 236 13.44 4.37 -17.16
CA GLU A 236 12.61 3.23 -17.56
C GLU A 236 11.54 3.61 -18.59
N PHE A 237 10.90 2.64 -19.25
CA PHE A 237 9.75 2.91 -20.13
C PHE A 237 8.51 3.27 -19.32
N GLY A 238 7.68 4.18 -19.85
CA GLY A 238 6.45 4.64 -19.20
C GLY A 238 5.29 3.62 -19.24
N ALA A 239 5.38 2.60 -20.10
CA ALA A 239 4.42 1.51 -20.21
C ALA A 239 5.11 0.23 -20.66
N ALA A 240 4.46 -0.91 -20.41
CA ALA A 240 4.96 -2.23 -20.83
C ALA A 240 4.63 -2.56 -22.29
N SER A 241 3.59 -1.93 -22.86
CA SER A 241 3.23 -2.09 -24.25
C SER A 241 2.61 -0.83 -24.84
N TYR A 242 2.75 -0.70 -26.16
CA TYR A 242 2.11 0.33 -26.98
C TYR A 242 1.52 -0.33 -28.23
N THR A 243 0.36 0.13 -28.68
CA THR A 243 -0.30 -0.38 -29.88
C THR A 243 -0.58 0.78 -30.82
N VAL A 244 -0.32 0.58 -32.11
CA VAL A 244 -0.54 1.58 -33.16
C VAL A 244 -1.02 0.90 -34.43
N ASN A 245 -1.87 1.58 -35.18
CA ASN A 245 -2.23 1.17 -36.52
C ASN A 245 -1.25 1.82 -37.51
N GLU A 246 -0.65 1.05 -38.41
CA GLU A 246 0.38 1.58 -39.32
C GLU A 246 -0.15 2.68 -40.27
N GLY A 247 -1.47 2.75 -40.47
CA GLY A 247 -2.15 3.79 -41.25
C GLY A 247 -2.41 5.09 -40.51
N GLU A 248 -2.29 5.10 -39.19
CA GLU A 248 -2.51 6.28 -38.36
C GLU A 248 -1.20 7.03 -38.13
N GLY A 249 -0.95 8.08 -38.94
CA GLY A 249 0.12 9.05 -38.67
C GLY A 249 1.55 8.57 -38.94
N ASN A 250 1.74 7.31 -39.35
CA ASN A 250 3.02 6.66 -39.65
C ASN A 250 4.07 6.76 -38.53
N THR A 251 3.67 7.12 -37.31
CA THR A 251 4.58 7.23 -36.17
C THR A 251 3.89 6.84 -34.87
N ILE A 252 4.65 6.24 -33.96
CA ILE A 252 4.25 5.99 -32.57
C ILE A 252 5.28 6.62 -31.63
N PHE A 253 4.80 7.17 -30.51
CA PHE A 253 5.64 7.74 -29.46
C PHE A 253 5.68 6.82 -28.24
N VAL A 254 6.83 6.20 -28.01
CA VAL A 254 7.11 5.42 -26.81
C VAL A 254 7.69 6.34 -25.74
N GLN A 255 7.15 6.34 -24.52
CA GLN A 255 7.65 7.19 -23.44
C GLN A 255 8.77 6.52 -22.65
N LEU A 256 9.83 7.29 -22.38
CA LEU A 256 10.82 7.05 -21.33
C LEU A 256 10.60 8.03 -20.17
N THR A 257 10.72 7.53 -18.95
CA THR A 257 10.62 8.29 -17.70
C THR A 257 11.97 8.30 -17.01
N ARG A 258 12.39 9.47 -16.51
CA ARG A 258 13.60 9.70 -15.74
C ARG A 258 13.24 10.23 -14.33
N THR A 259 13.78 9.61 -13.29
CA THR A 259 13.52 9.93 -11.86
C THR A 259 14.83 10.00 -11.06
N GLY A 260 14.80 10.45 -9.80
CA GLY A 260 16.00 10.77 -9.00
C GLY A 260 16.61 12.11 -9.39
N ASP A 261 17.94 12.26 -9.28
CA ASP A 261 18.64 13.47 -9.71
C ASP A 261 18.54 13.61 -11.23
N THR A 262 17.96 14.73 -11.66
CA THR A 262 17.80 15.04 -13.08
C THR A 262 18.58 16.29 -13.48
N THR A 263 19.40 16.85 -12.59
CA THR A 263 20.10 18.13 -12.76
C THR A 263 21.20 18.11 -13.82
N PHE A 264 21.56 16.94 -14.34
CA PHE A 264 22.53 16.75 -15.42
C PHE A 264 21.88 16.12 -16.67
N GLU A 265 22.64 16.10 -17.76
CA GLU A 265 22.21 15.47 -19.02
C GLU A 265 22.47 13.96 -19.02
N SER A 266 21.62 13.17 -19.66
CA SER A 266 21.78 11.72 -19.79
C SER A 266 21.55 11.27 -21.23
N TYR A 267 22.30 10.25 -21.65
CA TYR A 267 22.17 9.61 -22.96
C TYR A 267 21.75 8.16 -22.79
N VAL A 268 20.56 7.81 -23.26
CA VAL A 268 19.97 6.48 -23.09
C VAL A 268 20.02 5.73 -24.41
N ASN A 269 20.66 4.55 -24.41
CA ASN A 269 20.74 3.71 -25.59
C ASN A 269 19.62 2.68 -25.58
N LEU A 270 18.89 2.62 -26.68
CA LEU A 270 17.85 1.64 -26.91
C LEU A 270 18.32 0.60 -27.92
N GLN A 271 17.86 -0.63 -27.74
CA GLN A 271 18.03 -1.71 -28.69
C GLN A 271 16.67 -2.27 -29.07
N ALA A 272 16.46 -2.42 -30.37
CA ALA A 272 15.36 -3.21 -30.91
C ALA A 272 15.70 -4.71 -30.83
N VAL A 273 14.74 -5.49 -30.35
CA VAL A 273 14.73 -6.94 -30.42
C VAL A 273 13.52 -7.32 -31.26
N ASP A 274 13.77 -7.55 -32.54
CA ASP A 274 12.75 -7.92 -33.53
C ASP A 274 12.09 -9.27 -33.17
N ASP A 275 10.77 -9.36 -33.38
CA ASP A 275 10.02 -10.62 -33.39
C ASP A 275 9.51 -10.91 -34.81
N ASN A 276 8.28 -10.48 -35.13
CA ASN A 276 7.73 -10.57 -36.48
C ASN A 276 7.70 -9.23 -37.23
N ALA A 277 7.87 -8.09 -36.55
CA ALA A 277 8.28 -6.82 -37.17
C ALA A 277 9.82 -6.72 -37.19
N SER A 278 10.37 -6.20 -38.30
CA SER A 278 11.79 -6.09 -38.61
C SER A 278 12.22 -4.63 -38.82
N LEU A 279 13.35 -4.25 -38.22
CA LEU A 279 13.93 -2.91 -38.38
C LEU A 279 14.28 -2.62 -39.85
N GLU A 280 14.00 -1.39 -40.30
CA GLU A 280 14.13 -0.90 -41.68
C GLU A 280 13.18 -1.54 -42.72
N SER A 281 12.40 -2.56 -42.35
CA SER A 281 11.30 -3.10 -43.16
C SER A 281 9.98 -2.48 -42.73
N ASP A 282 9.69 -2.58 -41.43
CA ASP A 282 8.35 -2.30 -40.88
C ASP A 282 8.40 -1.05 -39.97
N TYR A 283 9.58 -0.75 -39.40
CA TYR A 283 9.81 0.44 -38.58
C TYR A 283 11.26 0.94 -38.57
N THR A 284 11.47 2.19 -38.16
CA THR A 284 12.81 2.76 -37.86
C THR A 284 12.74 3.78 -36.72
N PHE A 285 13.85 3.99 -36.00
CA PHE A 285 13.90 4.93 -34.88
C PHE A 285 15.33 5.39 -34.54
N ASN A 286 15.45 6.49 -33.80
CA ASN A 286 16.73 6.92 -33.23
C ASN A 286 17.03 6.16 -31.94
N ASN A 287 18.12 5.41 -31.91
CA ASN A 287 18.47 4.56 -30.78
C ASN A 287 19.16 5.28 -29.61
N LEU A 288 19.60 6.53 -29.79
CA LEU A 288 20.26 7.33 -28.76
C LEU A 288 19.34 8.48 -28.32
N ILE A 289 18.84 8.38 -27.10
CA ILE A 289 17.87 9.33 -26.54
C ILE A 289 18.57 10.29 -25.59
N TYR A 290 18.42 11.59 -25.85
CA TYR A 290 19.01 12.66 -25.04
C TYR A 290 18.00 13.26 -24.06
N PHE A 291 18.32 13.16 -22.77
CA PHE A 291 17.65 13.91 -21.70
C PHE A 291 18.47 15.15 -21.36
N ALA A 292 17.86 16.33 -21.48
CA ALA A 292 18.45 17.56 -20.98
C ALA A 292 18.36 17.64 -19.45
N PRO A 293 19.19 18.48 -18.78
CA PRO A 293 19.02 18.78 -17.36
C PRO A 293 17.58 19.20 -17.01
N GLY A 294 17.01 18.58 -15.96
CA GLY A 294 15.64 18.76 -15.46
C GLY A 294 14.55 18.08 -16.29
N GLU A 295 14.90 17.37 -17.38
CA GLU A 295 13.92 16.65 -18.18
C GLU A 295 13.58 15.29 -17.54
N ASN A 296 12.31 15.08 -17.20
CA ASN A 296 11.85 13.86 -16.53
C ASN A 296 11.18 12.87 -17.48
N ASN A 297 10.87 13.29 -18.71
CA ASN A 297 10.12 12.50 -19.68
C ASN A 297 10.66 12.75 -21.08
N LYS A 298 10.81 11.70 -21.88
CA LYS A 298 11.19 11.80 -23.29
C LYS A 298 10.37 10.87 -24.15
N SER A 299 9.91 11.38 -25.29
CA SER A 299 9.25 10.57 -26.31
C SER A 299 10.28 10.04 -27.30
N VAL A 300 10.28 8.73 -27.49
CA VAL A 300 11.00 8.02 -28.55
C VAL A 300 10.05 7.94 -29.73
N GLU A 301 10.38 8.67 -30.79
CA GLU A 301 9.64 8.63 -32.05
C GLU A 301 10.08 7.41 -32.85
N ILE A 302 9.12 6.56 -33.18
CA ILE A 302 9.30 5.39 -34.03
C ILE A 302 8.49 5.65 -35.30
N GLU A 303 9.16 5.67 -36.45
CA GLU A 303 8.53 5.76 -37.76
C GLU A 303 8.12 4.36 -38.23
N LEU A 304 6.91 4.25 -38.78
CA LEU A 304 6.31 3.00 -39.28
C LEU A 304 6.26 3.03 -40.80
N PHE A 305 6.47 1.87 -41.42
CA PHE A 305 6.43 1.69 -42.86
C PHE A 305 5.18 0.93 -43.30
N ASN A 306 4.10 1.69 -43.47
CA ASN A 306 2.85 1.19 -44.02
C ASN A 306 2.97 0.82 -45.50
N ASP A 307 2.47 -0.36 -45.86
CA ASP A 307 2.41 -0.81 -47.25
C ASP A 307 0.99 -1.03 -47.83
N ARG A 308 0.75 -2.16 -48.51
CA ARG A 308 -0.54 -2.55 -49.11
C ARG A 308 -0.80 -4.06 -48.97
N GLU A 309 0.14 -4.78 -48.40
CA GLU A 309 0.02 -6.21 -48.15
C GLU A 309 -0.83 -6.37 -46.90
N ILE A 310 -1.60 -7.46 -46.83
CA ILE A 310 -2.42 -7.74 -45.65
C ILE A 310 -1.63 -8.66 -44.75
N GLU A 311 -1.38 -8.17 -43.55
CA GLU A 311 -0.44 -8.76 -42.61
C GLU A 311 -1.15 -9.10 -41.29
N ALA A 312 -0.51 -9.95 -40.50
CA ALA A 312 -0.97 -10.16 -39.14
C ALA A 312 -0.44 -9.02 -38.25
N THR A 313 -1.02 -8.80 -37.07
CA THR A 313 -0.44 -7.87 -36.09
C THR A 313 1.02 -8.23 -35.84
N GLU A 314 1.88 -7.24 -36.06
CA GLU A 314 3.31 -7.37 -35.91
C GLU A 314 3.76 -6.79 -34.57
N ASN A 315 4.92 -7.22 -34.09
CA ASN A 315 5.48 -6.79 -32.83
C ASN A 315 7.01 -6.82 -32.84
N PHE A 316 7.58 -5.91 -32.07
CA PHE A 316 8.99 -5.88 -31.71
C PHE A 316 9.13 -5.33 -30.29
N ASP A 317 10.26 -5.61 -29.66
CA ASP A 317 10.58 -5.10 -28.34
C ASP A 317 11.63 -3.99 -28.41
N LEU A 318 11.48 -2.96 -27.56
CA LEU A 318 12.55 -2.03 -27.23
C LEU A 318 13.08 -2.34 -25.84
N GLU A 319 14.41 -2.44 -25.73
CA GLU A 319 15.11 -2.66 -24.47
C GLU A 319 16.08 -1.48 -24.20
N ILE A 320 16.10 -0.99 -22.96
CA ILE A 320 17.11 -0.03 -22.51
C ILE A 320 18.41 -0.80 -22.28
N THR A 321 19.44 -0.44 -23.03
CA THR A 321 20.76 -1.08 -22.94
C THR A 321 21.72 -0.20 -22.16
N SER A 322 22.31 -0.76 -21.10
CA SER A 322 23.47 -0.17 -20.43
C SER A 322 24.71 -0.42 -21.31
N GLY A 323 25.31 0.63 -21.86
CA GLY A 323 26.07 0.47 -23.10
C GLY A 323 27.50 0.98 -23.09
N PHE A 324 27.80 2.03 -22.32
CA PHE A 324 29.09 2.72 -22.49
C PHE A 324 29.76 3.13 -21.19
N GLY A 325 29.76 2.29 -20.15
CA GLY A 325 30.73 2.35 -19.03
C GLY A 325 30.76 3.62 -18.16
N GLU A 326 29.98 4.65 -18.50
CA GLU A 326 29.86 5.95 -17.84
C GLU A 326 28.39 6.40 -17.81
N ASP A 327 27.42 5.48 -17.98
CA ASP A 327 26.00 5.81 -17.87
C ASP A 327 25.76 6.40 -16.47
N ASN A 328 25.27 7.64 -16.42
CA ASN A 328 24.99 8.37 -15.19
C ASN A 328 23.57 8.12 -14.65
N TYR A 329 23.01 6.98 -15.02
CA TYR A 329 21.68 6.54 -14.59
C TYR A 329 21.68 5.02 -14.39
N VAL A 330 20.74 4.56 -13.59
CA VAL A 330 20.41 3.16 -13.38
C VAL A 330 19.19 2.82 -14.21
N VAL A 331 19.20 1.67 -14.87
CA VAL A 331 18.02 1.19 -15.60
C VAL A 331 16.97 0.72 -14.58
N GLY A 332 15.76 1.27 -14.66
CA GLY A 332 14.65 0.94 -13.79
C GLY A 332 14.06 -0.45 -14.05
N THR A 333 12.93 -0.74 -13.40
CA THR A 333 12.33 -2.08 -13.47
C THR A 333 11.60 -2.31 -14.79
N GLN A 334 11.04 -1.26 -15.40
CA GLN A 334 10.43 -1.32 -16.73
C GLN A 334 11.49 -1.05 -17.80
N TYR A 335 12.51 -1.92 -17.89
CA TYR A 335 13.63 -1.77 -18.83
C TYR A 335 13.31 -2.18 -20.27
N LYS A 336 12.11 -2.72 -20.51
CA LYS A 336 11.65 -3.27 -21.79
C LYS A 336 10.21 -2.82 -22.07
N THR A 337 9.85 -2.59 -23.32
CA THR A 337 8.47 -2.41 -23.78
C THR A 337 8.25 -3.12 -25.10
N THR A 338 7.03 -3.61 -25.32
CA THR A 338 6.61 -4.18 -26.62
C THR A 338 5.85 -3.13 -27.42
N VAL A 339 6.09 -3.06 -28.73
CA VAL A 339 5.30 -2.25 -29.66
C VAL A 339 4.55 -3.19 -30.58
N GLU A 340 3.23 -3.05 -30.63
CA GLU A 340 2.32 -3.81 -31.50
C GLU A 340 1.85 -2.93 -32.65
N ILE A 341 2.05 -3.39 -33.88
CA ILE A 341 1.65 -2.72 -35.12
C ILE A 341 0.45 -3.47 -35.70
N GLU A 342 -0.70 -2.81 -35.74
CA GLU A 342 -1.91 -3.31 -36.36
C GLU A 342 -1.95 -2.92 -37.84
N ASP A 343 -2.07 -3.93 -38.70
CA ASP A 343 -2.28 -3.77 -40.14
C ASP A 343 -3.56 -2.96 -40.41
N ASN A 344 -3.48 -2.04 -41.37
CA ASN A 344 -4.61 -1.21 -41.80
C ASN A 344 -5.19 -1.61 -43.16
N ASP A 345 -4.61 -2.59 -43.83
CA ASP A 345 -5.00 -2.99 -45.16
C ASP A 345 -6.15 -3.99 -45.18
N ALA A 346 -6.92 -3.95 -46.26
CA ALA A 346 -8.13 -4.74 -46.42
C ALA A 346 -8.34 -5.16 -47.87
N ILE A 347 -8.96 -6.33 -48.06
CA ILE A 347 -9.31 -6.83 -49.39
C ILE A 347 -10.52 -6.08 -49.91
N ILE A 348 -10.30 -5.20 -50.89
CA ILE A 348 -11.37 -4.42 -51.53
C ILE A 348 -11.95 -5.07 -52.78
N ALA A 349 -11.34 -6.16 -53.28
CA ALA A 349 -11.72 -6.77 -54.56
C ALA A 349 -11.30 -8.24 -54.72
N GLU A 350 -12.13 -9.03 -55.41
CA GLU A 350 -11.83 -10.40 -55.85
C GLU A 350 -12.23 -10.59 -57.32
N VAL A 351 -11.39 -11.26 -58.12
CA VAL A 351 -11.69 -11.60 -59.53
C VAL A 351 -11.77 -13.10 -59.74
N GLY A 352 -12.63 -13.53 -60.65
CA GLY A 352 -12.74 -14.94 -61.02
C GLY A 352 -13.20 -15.15 -62.46
N GLN A 353 -13.10 -16.40 -62.93
CA GLN A 353 -13.55 -16.83 -64.26
C GLN A 353 -14.20 -18.20 -64.18
N ILE A 354 -15.38 -18.32 -64.79
CA ILE A 354 -16.13 -19.57 -64.94
C ILE A 354 -16.14 -19.91 -66.42
N THR A 355 -15.86 -21.17 -66.78
CA THR A 355 -15.67 -21.59 -68.19
C THR A 355 -16.75 -22.55 -68.70
N ASP A 356 -17.59 -23.05 -67.79
CA ASP A 356 -18.62 -24.06 -68.03
C ASP A 356 -20.03 -23.56 -67.65
N LEU A 357 -20.26 -22.25 -67.75
CA LEU A 357 -21.54 -21.65 -67.39
C LEU A 357 -22.61 -22.05 -68.40
N ASN A 358 -23.74 -22.58 -67.92
CA ASN A 358 -24.89 -22.97 -68.75
C ASN A 358 -26.20 -22.40 -68.17
N ASN A 359 -27.35 -22.93 -68.60
CA ASN A 359 -28.68 -22.46 -68.15
C ASN A 359 -29.02 -22.88 -66.70
N GLU A 360 -28.27 -23.80 -66.09
CA GLU A 360 -28.45 -24.20 -64.70
C GLU A 360 -27.74 -23.21 -63.77
N SER A 361 -28.39 -22.86 -62.65
CA SER A 361 -27.82 -21.99 -61.62
C SER A 361 -26.60 -22.64 -60.97
N GLN A 362 -25.48 -21.93 -61.00
CA GLN A 362 -24.23 -22.29 -60.33
C GLN A 362 -23.96 -21.29 -59.21
N THR A 363 -23.61 -21.78 -58.03
CA THR A 363 -23.17 -20.92 -56.91
C THR A 363 -21.66 -20.75 -56.97
N ILE A 364 -21.22 -19.50 -57.03
CA ILE A 364 -19.82 -19.11 -56.97
C ILE A 364 -19.52 -18.75 -55.52
N LEU A 365 -18.56 -19.45 -54.92
CA LEU A 365 -18.02 -19.11 -53.61
C LEU A 365 -16.87 -18.12 -53.80
N LEU A 366 -16.88 -17.06 -53.00
CA LEU A 366 -15.79 -16.09 -52.91
C LEU A 366 -14.79 -16.59 -51.89
N ASN A 367 -13.53 -16.26 -52.10
CA ASN A 367 -12.46 -16.55 -51.14
C ASN A 367 -12.56 -15.63 -49.91
N HIS A 368 -13.21 -14.48 -50.05
CA HIS A 368 -13.39 -13.50 -48.97
C HIS A 368 -14.85 -13.14 -48.73
N ASN A 369 -15.14 -12.74 -47.49
CA ASN A 369 -16.41 -12.17 -47.12
C ASN A 369 -16.39 -10.66 -47.37
N PHE A 370 -17.34 -10.16 -48.14
CA PHE A 370 -17.60 -8.73 -48.34
C PHE A 370 -18.85 -8.33 -47.56
N VAL A 371 -18.86 -7.13 -46.97
CA VAL A 371 -20.05 -6.63 -46.23
C VAL A 371 -21.16 -6.27 -47.21
N ASN A 372 -20.85 -5.56 -48.30
CA ASN A 372 -21.81 -5.19 -49.35
C ASN A 372 -21.25 -5.44 -50.77
N PRO A 373 -21.12 -6.69 -51.21
CA PRO A 373 -20.47 -7.01 -52.47
C PRO A 373 -21.20 -6.43 -53.68
N VAL A 374 -20.44 -5.74 -54.54
CA VAL A 374 -20.87 -5.30 -55.87
C VAL A 374 -20.17 -6.15 -56.93
N ILE A 375 -20.95 -6.79 -57.79
CA ILE A 375 -20.42 -7.72 -58.79
C ILE A 375 -20.48 -7.11 -60.18
N PHE A 376 -19.32 -6.98 -60.80
CA PHE A 376 -19.15 -6.68 -62.23
C PHE A 376 -18.89 -7.96 -62.99
N ALA A 377 -19.68 -8.24 -64.03
CA ALA A 377 -19.43 -9.35 -64.95
C ALA A 377 -19.01 -8.83 -66.32
N GLN A 378 -17.95 -9.42 -66.87
CA GLN A 378 -17.54 -9.18 -68.25
C GLN A 378 -18.53 -9.84 -69.24
N PRO A 379 -18.55 -9.37 -70.50
CA PRO A 379 -19.31 -10.03 -71.56
C PRO A 379 -18.95 -11.52 -71.68
N LEU A 380 -19.96 -12.34 -71.96
CA LEU A 380 -19.81 -13.77 -72.21
C LEU A 380 -18.88 -14.05 -73.40
N SER A 381 -18.22 -15.21 -73.38
CA SER A 381 -17.69 -15.80 -74.62
C SER A 381 -18.83 -16.09 -75.60
N ARG A 382 -18.45 -16.48 -76.82
CA ARG A 382 -19.42 -16.85 -77.86
C ARG A 382 -19.08 -18.21 -78.44
N ASN A 383 -19.53 -19.24 -77.74
CA ASN A 383 -19.42 -20.64 -78.13
C ASN A 383 -20.72 -21.15 -78.77
N GLY A 384 -21.86 -20.52 -78.43
CA GLY A 384 -23.18 -20.81 -78.99
C GLY A 384 -23.63 -19.89 -80.13
N GLY A 385 -24.69 -20.30 -80.85
CA GLY A 385 -25.32 -19.50 -81.90
C GLY A 385 -26.35 -18.47 -81.39
N ASP A 386 -26.93 -18.75 -80.23
CA ASP A 386 -28.01 -17.96 -79.62
C ASP A 386 -27.49 -16.82 -78.75
N SER A 387 -28.31 -15.79 -78.55
CA SER A 387 -27.95 -14.62 -77.73
C SER A 387 -28.35 -14.85 -76.28
N SER A 388 -27.35 -14.88 -75.40
CA SER A 388 -27.52 -15.06 -73.96
C SER A 388 -26.99 -13.87 -73.16
N THR A 389 -27.47 -13.75 -71.93
CA THR A 389 -27.01 -12.81 -70.93
C THR A 389 -26.72 -13.53 -69.62
N ILE A 390 -25.89 -12.91 -68.77
CA ILE A 390 -25.59 -13.42 -67.45
C ILE A 390 -26.68 -12.92 -66.50
N ARG A 391 -27.27 -13.84 -65.75
CA ARG A 391 -28.13 -13.50 -64.63
C ARG A 391 -27.38 -13.78 -63.32
N ILE A 392 -27.11 -12.72 -62.56
CA ILE A 392 -26.53 -12.79 -61.22
C ILE A 392 -27.66 -12.61 -60.21
N THR A 393 -27.72 -13.49 -59.22
CA THR A 393 -28.75 -13.52 -58.17
C THR A 393 -28.15 -14.00 -56.85
N ASP A 394 -28.93 -13.91 -55.76
CA ASP A 394 -28.54 -14.46 -54.45
C ASP A 394 -27.14 -14.02 -54.01
N ILE A 395 -26.89 -12.71 -54.08
CA ILE A 395 -25.63 -12.11 -53.66
C ILE A 395 -25.60 -12.13 -52.12
N GLN A 396 -24.63 -12.85 -51.57
CA GLN A 396 -24.33 -12.98 -50.14
C GLN A 396 -22.91 -12.47 -49.88
N SER A 397 -22.51 -12.37 -48.61
CA SER A 397 -21.17 -11.86 -48.25
C SER A 397 -20.04 -12.69 -48.88
N ASN A 398 -20.25 -13.99 -49.07
CA ASN A 398 -19.22 -14.94 -49.48
C ASN A 398 -19.55 -15.71 -50.75
N SER A 399 -20.66 -15.38 -51.42
CA SER A 399 -21.11 -16.13 -52.58
C SER A 399 -22.13 -15.37 -53.42
N PHE A 400 -22.31 -15.82 -54.65
CA PHE A 400 -23.42 -15.41 -55.50
C PHE A 400 -23.83 -16.53 -56.44
N SER A 401 -25.06 -16.50 -56.93
CA SER A 401 -25.54 -17.46 -57.94
C SER A 401 -25.53 -16.85 -59.34
N VAL A 402 -25.12 -17.63 -60.33
CA VAL A 402 -25.00 -17.23 -61.73
C VAL A 402 -25.55 -18.29 -62.69
N GLN A 403 -26.24 -17.85 -63.74
CA GLN A 403 -26.69 -18.70 -64.86
C GLN A 403 -26.73 -17.92 -66.16
N LEU A 404 -26.68 -18.65 -67.29
CA LEU A 404 -27.06 -18.10 -68.58
C LEU A 404 -28.58 -17.96 -68.67
N GLN A 405 -29.02 -16.84 -69.23
CA GLN A 405 -30.39 -16.62 -69.60
C GLN A 405 -30.44 -16.24 -71.08
N GLU A 406 -31.14 -17.04 -71.89
CA GLU A 406 -31.37 -16.67 -73.28
C GLU A 406 -32.33 -15.48 -73.38
N THR A 407 -32.05 -14.59 -74.31
CA THR A 407 -32.92 -13.43 -74.55
C THR A 407 -34.27 -13.87 -75.09
N THR A 408 -35.36 -13.38 -74.50
CA THR A 408 -36.70 -13.68 -74.98
C THR A 408 -36.85 -13.22 -76.44
N LEU A 409 -37.21 -14.13 -77.33
CA LEU A 409 -37.43 -13.78 -78.73
C LEU A 409 -38.58 -12.76 -78.86
N LYS A 410 -38.57 -11.93 -79.91
CA LYS A 410 -39.59 -10.89 -80.18
C LYS A 410 -41.05 -11.38 -80.20
N ASN A 411 -41.27 -12.69 -80.30
CA ASN A 411 -42.56 -13.38 -80.29
C ASN A 411 -42.97 -13.92 -78.89
N GLY A 412 -42.22 -13.60 -77.83
CA GLY A 412 -42.62 -13.86 -76.44
C GLY A 412 -42.42 -15.29 -75.95
N ASN A 413 -41.82 -16.18 -76.76
CA ASN A 413 -41.44 -17.51 -76.29
C ASN A 413 -40.10 -17.44 -75.53
N PRO A 414 -40.04 -17.88 -74.26
CA PRO A 414 -38.79 -18.06 -73.57
C PRO A 414 -38.05 -19.24 -74.23
N HIS A 415 -36.86 -18.99 -74.74
CA HIS A 415 -35.91 -20.05 -75.09
C HIS A 415 -35.17 -20.48 -73.81
N ASP A 416 -35.89 -21.05 -72.84
CA ASP A 416 -35.24 -21.61 -71.64
C ASP A 416 -34.84 -23.07 -71.93
N GLY A 417 -33.98 -23.23 -72.92
CA GLY A 417 -33.55 -24.52 -73.49
C GLY A 417 -32.09 -24.86 -73.17
N PHE A 418 -31.58 -25.91 -73.82
CA PHE A 418 -30.18 -26.32 -73.70
C PHE A 418 -29.26 -25.28 -74.36
N HIS A 419 -28.41 -24.63 -73.56
CA HIS A 419 -27.40 -23.69 -74.04
C HIS A 419 -26.00 -24.32 -73.97
N THR A 420 -25.17 -24.07 -74.98
CA THR A 420 -23.75 -24.46 -74.93
C THR A 420 -23.03 -23.70 -73.81
N THR A 421 -22.06 -24.31 -73.15
CA THR A 421 -21.34 -23.64 -72.08
C THR A 421 -20.59 -22.40 -72.58
N GLU A 422 -20.67 -21.32 -71.81
CA GLU A 422 -19.92 -20.09 -72.05
C GLU A 422 -18.95 -19.80 -70.89
N THR A 423 -17.94 -19.00 -71.19
CA THR A 423 -17.01 -18.45 -70.22
C THR A 423 -17.42 -17.03 -69.85
N PHE A 424 -17.38 -16.69 -68.56
CA PHE A 424 -17.42 -15.30 -68.11
C PHE A 424 -16.41 -15.05 -66.99
N SER A 425 -15.95 -13.80 -66.91
CA SER A 425 -15.13 -13.34 -65.80
C SER A 425 -15.90 -12.32 -64.96
N PHE A 426 -15.62 -12.29 -63.67
CA PHE A 426 -16.23 -11.35 -62.74
C PHE A 426 -15.18 -10.64 -61.88
N LEU A 427 -15.59 -9.50 -61.34
CA LEU A 427 -14.91 -8.74 -60.30
C LEU A 427 -15.97 -8.46 -59.22
N VAL A 428 -15.75 -8.92 -58.01
CA VAL A 428 -16.48 -8.51 -56.81
C VAL A 428 -15.67 -7.42 -56.12
N VAL A 429 -16.31 -6.33 -55.71
CA VAL A 429 -15.70 -5.26 -54.93
C VAL A 429 -16.56 -4.88 -53.74
N GLU A 430 -15.93 -4.25 -52.76
CA GLU A 430 -16.55 -3.59 -51.61
C GLU A 430 -16.33 -2.08 -51.63
#